data_AF-A0AAW0MUK5-F1
#
_entry.id   AF-A0AAW0MUK5-F1
#
_cell.length_a   1.000
_cell.length_b   1.000
_cell.length_c   1.000
_cell.angle_alpha   90.00
_cell.angle_beta   90.00
_cell.angle_gamma   90.00
#
_symmetry.space_group_name_H-M   'P 1'
#
loop_
_entity.id
_entity.type
_entity.pdbx_description
1 polymer ?
#
loop_
_entity_poly.entity_id
_entity_poly.type
_entity_poly.pdbx_seq_one_letter_code
_entity_poly.pdbx_strand_id
1 'polypeptide(L)'
;LDYCNALLIGISGRNLQRLQSIQNCAARILMRVRKTQHITPILHNLHWLPVRFRVEYKICLLTYQCVYGSAPVYLKELLAPHKPTRRLRSTDSHLLQVPKTKLRSMGDRAFQAAAPQLWNSLPDRLRAP
;
A
#
# COMPACT_ATOMS: atom_id res chain seq x y z
N LEU A 1 -10.24 -10.98 -1.54
CA LEU A 1 -9.79 -9.60 -1.19
C LEU A 1 -8.35 -9.31 -1.62
N ASP A 2 -7.58 -10.30 -2.10
CA ASP A 2 -6.16 -10.10 -2.43
C ASP A 2 -5.87 -9.92 -3.92
N TYR A 3 -6.75 -10.40 -4.79
CA TYR A 3 -6.63 -10.18 -6.22
C TYR A 3 -6.87 -8.71 -6.57
N CYS A 4 -5.93 -8.11 -7.31
CA CYS A 4 -5.96 -6.72 -7.78
C CYS A 4 -6.28 -5.67 -6.69
N ASN A 5 -5.97 -5.97 -5.43
CA ASN A 5 -6.33 -5.08 -4.32
C ASN A 5 -5.58 -3.74 -4.35
N ALA A 6 -4.43 -3.65 -5.04
CA ALA A 6 -3.75 -2.38 -5.30
C ALA A 6 -4.64 -1.33 -6.00
N LEU A 7 -5.60 -1.76 -6.83
CA LEU A 7 -6.54 -0.85 -7.51
C LEU A 7 -7.53 -0.17 -6.56
N LEU A 8 -7.65 -0.67 -5.32
CA LEU A 8 -8.55 -0.15 -4.31
C LEU A 8 -7.95 1.04 -3.53
N ILE A 9 -6.77 1.54 -3.93
CA ILE A 9 -6.19 2.71 -3.29
C ILE A 9 -7.06 3.95 -3.49
N GLY A 10 -7.25 4.70 -2.41
CA GLY A 10 -8.06 5.92 -2.36
C GLY A 10 -9.54 5.75 -2.73
N ILE A 11 -10.10 4.53 -2.61
CA ILE A 11 -11.56 4.37 -2.65
C ILE A 11 -12.23 5.10 -1.48
N SER A 12 -13.53 5.36 -1.60
CA SER A 12 -14.29 6.01 -0.53
C SER A 12 -14.24 5.19 0.77
N GLY A 13 -14.22 5.89 1.91
CA GLY A 13 -14.25 5.25 3.23
C GLY A 13 -15.44 4.30 3.41
N ARG A 14 -16.59 4.61 2.79
CA ARG A 14 -17.78 3.74 2.77
C ARG A 14 -17.48 2.39 2.10
N ASN A 15 -16.85 2.39 0.93
CA ASN A 15 -16.52 1.16 0.20
C ASN A 15 -15.44 0.37 0.93
N LEU A 16 -14.44 1.06 1.49
CA LEU A 16 -13.41 0.42 2.32
C LEU A 16 -14.01 -0.28 3.54
N GLN A 17 -14.97 0.36 4.23
CA GLN A 17 -15.65 -0.22 5.38
C GLN A 17 -16.50 -1.44 5.02
N ARG A 18 -17.14 -1.45 3.83
CA ARG A 18 -17.84 -2.64 3.32
C ARG A 18 -16.89 -3.81 3.14
N LEU A 19 -15.72 -3.59 2.53
CA LEU A 19 -14.70 -4.63 2.38
C LEU A 19 -14.15 -5.11 3.73
N GLN A 20 -13.91 -4.19 4.66
CA GLN A 20 -13.48 -4.53 6.02
C GLN A 20 -14.53 -5.38 6.74
N SER A 21 -15.81 -5.06 6.56
CA SER A 21 -16.92 -5.83 7.15
C SER A 21 -16.97 -7.26 6.61
N ILE A 22 -16.73 -7.45 5.30
CA ILE A 22 -16.61 -8.77 4.68
C ILE A 22 -15.43 -9.54 5.26
N GLN A 23 -14.24 -8.92 5.38
CA GLN A 23 -13.08 -9.55 6.01
C GLN A 23 -13.37 -9.95 7.46
N ASN A 24 -13.99 -9.05 8.22
CA ASN A 24 -14.32 -9.28 9.62
C ASN A 24 -15.30 -10.43 9.79
N CYS A 25 -16.30 -10.53 8.91
CA CYS A 25 -17.25 -11.63 8.88
C CYS A 25 -16.54 -12.96 8.59
N ALA A 26 -15.70 -13.00 7.54
CA ALA A 26 -14.93 -14.19 7.19
C ALA A 26 -14.01 -14.66 8.33
N ALA A 27 -13.31 -13.73 8.99
CA ALA A 27 -12.45 -14.02 10.13
C ALA A 27 -13.25 -14.63 11.30
N ARG A 28 -14.44 -14.10 11.58
CA ARG A 28 -15.31 -14.62 12.65
C ARG A 28 -15.88 -15.99 12.34
N ILE A 29 -16.28 -16.24 11.09
CA ILE A 29 -16.75 -17.55 10.64
C ILE A 29 -15.63 -18.58 10.79
N LEU A 30 -14.43 -18.25 10.33
CA LEU A 30 -13.26 -19.14 10.39
C LEU A 30 -12.89 -19.49 11.84
N MET A 31 -12.86 -18.51 12.73
CA MET A 31 -12.54 -18.70 14.15
C MET A 31 -13.74 -19.20 14.98
N ARG A 32 -14.91 -19.40 14.37
CA ARG A 32 -16.16 -19.87 15.01
C ARG A 32 -16.54 -19.06 16.25
N VAL A 33 -16.40 -17.74 16.16
CA VAL A 33 -16.65 -16.79 17.26
C VAL A 33 -17.96 -16.03 17.07
N ARG A 34 -18.47 -15.46 18.16
CA ARG A 34 -19.71 -14.66 18.13
C ARG A 34 -19.55 -13.40 17.28
N LYS A 35 -20.64 -12.96 16.63
CA LYS A 35 -20.66 -11.74 15.79
C LYS A 35 -20.21 -10.46 16.51
N THR A 36 -20.46 -10.39 17.81
CA THR A 36 -20.16 -9.24 18.68
C THR A 36 -18.74 -9.25 19.22
N GLN A 37 -17.99 -10.33 19.02
CA GLN A 37 -16.63 -10.44 19.53
C GLN A 37 -15.71 -9.42 18.85
N HIS A 38 -14.79 -8.84 19.64
CA HIS A 38 -13.86 -7.83 19.18
C HIS A 38 -12.96 -8.40 18.07
N ILE A 39 -12.85 -7.67 16.96
CA ILE A 39 -12.25 -8.21 15.73
C ILE A 39 -10.72 -8.16 15.72
N THR A 40 -10.11 -7.19 16.40
CA THR A 40 -8.66 -7.01 16.42
C THR A 40 -7.87 -8.25 16.87
N PRO A 41 -8.19 -8.91 18.02
CA PRO A 41 -7.46 -10.12 18.42
C PRO A 41 -7.67 -11.28 17.45
N ILE A 42 -8.85 -11.37 16.82
CA ILE A 42 -9.16 -12.40 15.82
C ILE A 42 -8.28 -12.21 14.58
N LEU A 43 -8.21 -10.99 14.05
CA LEU A 43 -7.36 -10.67 12.91
C LEU A 43 -5.88 -10.88 13.22
N HIS A 44 -5.45 -10.51 14.42
CA HIS A 44 -4.08 -10.75 14.87
C HIS A 44 -3.74 -12.25 14.91
N ASN A 45 -4.60 -13.07 15.51
CA ASN A 45 -4.41 -14.52 15.61
C ASN A 45 -4.40 -15.20 14.23
N LEU A 46 -5.13 -14.65 13.27
CA LEU A 46 -5.13 -15.11 11.88
C LEU A 46 -3.97 -14.54 11.05
N HIS A 47 -3.16 -13.63 11.60
CA HIS A 47 -2.17 -12.83 10.87
C HIS A 47 -2.78 -12.06 9.68
N TRP A 48 -4.03 -11.62 9.80
CA TRP A 48 -4.74 -10.87 8.76
C TRP A 48 -4.63 -9.37 8.97
N LEU A 49 -3.96 -8.68 8.06
CA LEU A 49 -3.97 -7.22 8.02
C LEU A 49 -5.39 -6.70 7.72
N PRO A 50 -5.83 -5.60 8.36
CA PRO A 50 -7.00 -4.82 7.91
C PRO A 50 -6.90 -4.48 6.42
N VAL A 51 -8.04 -4.38 5.74
CA VAL A 51 -8.12 -4.22 4.28
C VAL A 51 -7.30 -3.03 3.79
N ARG A 52 -7.35 -1.89 4.50
CA ARG A 52 -6.54 -0.71 4.17
C ARG A 52 -5.05 -1.05 4.06
N PHE A 53 -4.51 -1.69 5.08
CA PHE A 53 -3.09 -2.05 5.11
C PHE A 53 -2.74 -3.12 4.09
N ARG A 54 -3.67 -4.01 3.72
CA ARG A 54 -3.44 -4.96 2.60
C ARG A 54 -3.24 -4.25 1.27
N VAL A 55 -4.01 -3.19 1.01
CA VAL A 55 -3.89 -2.37 -0.21
C VAL A 55 -2.55 -1.65 -0.22
N GLU A 56 -2.22 -0.96 0.88
CA GLU A 56 -0.95 -0.22 1.04
C GLU A 56 0.24 -1.17 0.91
N TYR A 57 0.20 -2.33 1.58
CA TYR A 57 1.23 -3.37 1.48
C TYR A 57 1.41 -3.87 0.03
N LYS A 58 0.32 -4.11 -0.71
CA LYS A 58 0.43 -4.56 -2.11
C LYS A 58 1.10 -3.51 -2.97
N ILE A 59 0.78 -2.23 -2.77
CA ILE A 59 1.43 -1.14 -3.52
C ILE A 59 2.91 -1.10 -3.19
N CYS A 60 3.29 -1.11 -1.91
CA CYS A 60 4.70 -1.14 -1.50
C CYS A 60 5.45 -2.36 -2.08
N LEU A 61 4.82 -3.53 -2.12
CA LEU A 61 5.40 -4.73 -2.73
C LEU A 61 5.64 -4.56 -4.24
N LEU A 62 4.66 -4.00 -4.97
CA LEU A 62 4.83 -3.69 -6.39
C LEU A 62 5.93 -2.65 -6.61
N THR A 63 6.00 -1.62 -5.74
CA THR A 63 7.07 -0.63 -5.77
C THR A 63 8.44 -1.28 -5.55
N TYR A 64 8.56 -2.15 -4.55
CA TYR A 64 9.79 -2.89 -4.30
C TYR A 64 10.21 -3.70 -5.53
N GLN A 65 9.27 -4.38 -6.20
CA GLN A 65 9.54 -5.10 -7.45
C GLN A 65 9.95 -4.18 -8.60
N CYS A 66 9.46 -2.94 -8.64
CA CYS A 66 9.92 -1.95 -9.61
C CYS A 66 11.35 -1.48 -9.32
N VAL A 67 11.68 -1.22 -8.06
CA VAL A 67 12.97 -0.67 -7.65
C VAL A 67 14.07 -1.72 -7.71
N TYR A 68 13.82 -2.92 -7.18
CA TYR A 68 14.84 -3.97 -7.01
C TYR A 68 14.57 -5.24 -7.82
N GLY A 69 13.31 -5.52 -8.12
CA GLY A 69 12.90 -6.78 -8.72
C GLY A 69 12.76 -6.74 -10.25
N SER A 70 12.11 -7.78 -10.77
CA SER A 70 11.78 -7.96 -12.18
C SER A 70 10.34 -7.53 -12.51
N ALA A 71 9.91 -6.35 -12.03
CA ALA A 71 8.63 -5.80 -12.49
C ALA A 71 8.64 -5.49 -14.00
N PRO A 72 7.47 -5.53 -14.68
CA PRO A 72 7.36 -5.13 -16.08
C PRO A 72 7.86 -3.70 -16.31
N VAL A 73 8.48 -3.46 -17.47
CA VAL A 73 9.10 -2.18 -17.84
C VAL A 73 8.11 -1.02 -17.73
N TYR A 74 6.89 -1.20 -18.23
CA TYR A 74 5.85 -0.17 -18.17
C TYR A 74 5.52 0.28 -16.74
N LEU A 75 5.69 -0.59 -15.74
CA LEU A 75 5.43 -0.26 -14.34
C LEU A 75 6.63 0.46 -13.71
N LYS A 76 7.85 0.09 -14.11
CA LYS A 76 9.10 0.72 -13.68
C LYS A 76 9.19 2.15 -14.17
N GLU A 77 8.84 2.40 -15.44
CA GLU A 77 8.89 3.73 -16.06
C GLU A 77 7.97 4.77 -15.40
N LEU A 78 6.94 4.31 -14.66
CA LEU A 78 6.09 5.20 -13.86
C LEU A 78 6.81 5.76 -12.62
N LEU A 79 7.90 5.13 -12.16
CA LEU A 79 8.58 5.52 -10.94
C LEU A 79 9.94 6.14 -11.25
N ALA A 80 10.15 7.36 -10.76
CA ALA A 80 11.42 8.06 -10.90
C ALA A 80 12.16 8.14 -9.55
N PRO A 81 13.46 7.82 -9.50
CA PRO A 81 14.27 8.07 -8.31
C PRO A 81 14.28 9.55 -7.96
N HIS A 82 14.22 9.87 -6.66
CA HIS A 82 14.34 11.24 -6.19
C HIS A 82 15.79 11.73 -6.38
N LYS A 83 15.98 12.75 -7.23
CA LYS A 83 17.29 13.37 -7.48
C LYS A 83 17.34 14.75 -6.81
N PRO A 84 17.96 14.88 -5.62
CA PRO A 84 18.11 16.17 -4.97
C PRO A 84 19.15 17.03 -5.73
N THR A 85 18.97 18.35 -5.72
CA THR A 85 19.89 19.30 -6.38
C THR A 85 21.26 19.38 -5.69
N ARG A 86 21.34 19.00 -4.42
CA ARG A 86 22.57 18.91 -3.62
C ARG A 86 22.63 17.57 -2.90
N ARG A 87 23.83 17.06 -2.60
CA ARG A 87 23.99 15.83 -1.80
C ARG A 87 23.46 16.07 -0.39
N LEU A 88 22.54 15.22 0.05
CA LEU A 88 21.89 15.24 1.36
C LEU A 88 22.22 13.94 2.09
N ARG A 89 22.02 13.93 3.42
CA ARG A 89 22.07 12.68 4.20
C ARG A 89 21.01 11.66 3.76
N SER A 90 19.93 12.12 3.11
CA SER A 90 18.87 11.30 2.52
C SER A 90 19.15 10.87 1.08
N THR A 91 20.32 11.14 0.52
CA THR A 91 20.64 10.73 -0.86
C THR A 91 20.69 9.21 -1.00
N ASP A 92 21.09 8.49 0.07
CA ASP A 92 21.20 7.04 0.07
C ASP A 92 19.93 6.31 0.57
N SER A 93 18.82 7.04 0.78
CA SER A 93 17.58 6.43 1.31
C SER A 93 16.61 5.92 0.24
N HIS A 94 17.05 5.77 -1.01
CA HIS A 94 16.26 5.20 -2.12
C HIS A 94 14.85 5.81 -2.27
N LEU A 95 14.72 7.12 -2.05
CA LEU A 95 13.46 7.85 -2.17
C LEU A 95 12.98 7.91 -3.63
N LEU A 96 11.67 7.95 -3.82
CA LEU A 96 11.03 8.14 -5.11
C LEU A 96 10.47 9.56 -5.25
N GLN A 97 10.44 10.09 -6.47
CA GLN A 97 9.84 11.38 -6.77
C GLN A 97 8.31 11.27 -6.67
N VAL A 98 7.70 12.10 -5.84
CA VAL A 98 6.23 12.22 -5.75
C VAL A 98 5.77 13.26 -6.78
N PRO A 99 5.01 12.87 -7.82
CA PRO A 99 4.50 13.83 -8.80
C PRO A 99 3.41 14.72 -8.19
N LYS A 100 3.30 15.95 -8.67
CA LYS A 100 2.15 16.83 -8.35
C LYS A 100 0.97 16.41 -9.21
N THR A 101 -0.16 16.10 -8.58
CA THR A 101 -1.40 15.76 -9.27
C THR A 101 -2.36 16.95 -9.26
N LYS A 102 -3.21 17.08 -10.28
CA LYS A 102 -4.25 18.13 -10.33
C LYS A 102 -5.52 17.74 -9.59
N LEU A 103 -5.85 16.45 -9.58
CA LEU A 103 -7.08 15.92 -9.00
C LEU A 103 -6.76 15.00 -7.84
N ARG A 104 -7.14 15.39 -6.63
CA ARG A 104 -6.93 14.57 -5.41
C ARG A 104 -7.69 13.25 -5.45
N SER A 105 -8.85 13.21 -6.10
CA SER A 105 -9.72 12.03 -6.10
C SER A 105 -9.33 10.96 -7.11
N MET A 106 -8.56 11.30 -8.15
CA MET A 106 -8.19 10.36 -9.23
C MET A 106 -6.69 10.35 -9.49
N GLY A 107 -6.06 11.53 -9.52
CA GLY A 107 -4.62 11.66 -9.72
C GLY A 107 -3.83 11.01 -8.59
N ASP A 108 -4.18 11.30 -7.32
CA ASP A 108 -3.47 10.71 -6.17
C ASP A 108 -3.66 9.20 -6.04
N ARG A 109 -4.67 8.63 -6.72
CA ARG A 109 -4.92 7.18 -6.73
C ARG A 109 -4.08 6.43 -7.77
N ALA A 110 -3.54 7.14 -8.77
CA ALA A 110 -2.71 6.51 -9.77
C ALA A 110 -1.46 5.91 -9.11
N PHE A 111 -1.00 4.75 -9.60
CA PHE A 111 0.20 4.10 -9.09
C PHE A 111 1.41 5.06 -9.08
N GLN A 112 1.56 5.85 -10.15
CA GLN A 112 2.60 6.87 -10.29
C GLN A 112 2.64 7.89 -9.14
N ALA A 113 1.50 8.16 -8.50
CA ALA A 113 1.40 9.12 -7.39
C ALA A 113 1.36 8.45 -6.03
N ALA A 114 0.52 7.42 -5.85
CA ALA A 114 0.34 6.72 -4.59
C ALA A 114 1.59 5.94 -4.16
N ALA A 115 2.27 5.31 -5.11
CA ALA A 115 3.36 4.40 -4.80
C ALA A 115 4.59 5.12 -4.24
N PRO A 116 5.07 6.26 -4.82
CA PRO A 116 6.12 7.06 -4.19
C PRO A 116 5.75 7.59 -2.80
N GLN A 117 4.49 7.97 -2.57
CA GLN A 117 4.05 8.46 -1.25
C GLN A 117 4.13 7.38 -0.18
N LEU A 118 3.62 6.18 -0.50
CA LEU A 118 3.67 5.04 0.42
C LEU A 118 5.09 4.52 0.62
N TRP A 119 5.89 4.45 -0.44
CA TRP A 119 7.29 4.05 -0.36
C TRP A 119 8.10 4.98 0.54
N ASN A 120 7.99 6.29 0.33
CA ASN A 120 8.74 7.28 1.10
C ASN A 120 8.32 7.37 2.57
N SER A 121 7.14 6.87 2.94
CA SER A 121 6.71 6.79 4.35
C SER A 121 7.28 5.56 5.08
N LEU A 122 7.87 4.61 4.35
CA LEU A 122 8.52 3.44 4.96
C LEU A 122 9.82 3.85 5.68
N PRO A 123 10.14 3.20 6.81
CA PRO A 123 11.47 3.29 7.42
C PRO A 123 12.59 2.95 6.43
N ASP A 124 13.74 3.62 6.54
CA ASP A 124 14.86 3.43 5.61
C ASP A 124 15.32 1.98 5.51
N ARG A 125 15.31 1.24 6.64
CA ARG A 125 15.65 -0.19 6.69
C ARG A 125 14.76 -1.09 5.82
N LEU A 126 13.53 -0.67 5.52
CA LEU A 126 12.62 -1.42 4.65
C LEU A 126 12.74 -1.01 3.18
N ARG A 127 13.45 0.09 2.91
CA ARG A 127 13.73 0.58 1.57
C ARG A 127 15.12 0.16 1.09
N ALA A 128 16.06 -0.11 1.98
CA ALA A 128 17.37 -0.64 1.62
C ALA A 128 17.25 -2.02 0.92
N PRO A 129 18.18 -2.36 0.00
CA PRO A 129 18.21 -3.65 -0.69
C PRO A 129 18.47 -4.83 0.25
#